data_AF-A0A965K8X8-F1
#
_entry.id   AF-A0A965K8X8-F1
#
_cell.length_a   1.000
_cell.length_b   1.000
_cell.length_c   1.000
_cell.angle_alpha   90.00
_cell.angle_beta   90.00
_cell.angle_gamma   90.00
#
_symmetry.space_group_name_H-M   'P 1'
#
loop_
_entity.id
_entity.type
_entity.pdbx_description
1 polymer ?
#
loop_
_entity_poly.entity_id
_entity_poly.type
_entity_poly.pdbx_seq_one_letter_code
_entity_poly.pdbx_strand_id
1 'polypeptide(L)'
;MVVIGVFIVIFIIVGSWLYTEGQRQSRSLTDLSASRDDENLRDLSLQKEAAFEEIRLSKAVLTAEDLTLLEEAVKAQEEYVGRQGGFASENTRLESLRRRLHVIQADRLRAISNAAEERAATEAAQKEGTAIKELEKALEAERLIDSKWIFSGLSDRGRIARLDTRLRRMQAEPLWKKTRELEKEAEQAFTEGNINQAQSIMQDAIRIEEAFVANYRDVLNTEFNRVELLTNRQETFRSHPVKLSLDRQMAQAYEAERAGEWDKATGSWDLALAEMAKLMKEFPRSTYSSRATEEKLILQRNQARAHNRLEQLKQDMEAMRSLIRAADFTRALSQANNLLVV
;
A
#
# COMPACT_ATOMS: atom_id res chain seq x y z
N MET A 1 65.36 -60.88 41.90
CA MET A 1 64.20 -60.35 41.14
C MET A 1 62.99 -59.96 42.00
N VAL A 2 62.85 -60.39 43.26
CA VAL A 2 61.65 -60.07 44.07
C VAL A 2 61.65 -58.62 44.62
N VAL A 3 62.82 -58.04 44.90
CA VAL A 3 62.92 -56.69 45.50
C VAL A 3 62.57 -55.57 44.50
N ILE A 4 62.81 -55.74 43.20
CA ILE A 4 62.52 -54.72 42.18
C ILE A 4 61.01 -54.66 41.88
N GLY A 5 60.31 -55.79 41.94
CA GLY A 5 58.86 -55.85 41.72
C GLY A 5 58.05 -55.12 42.81
N VAL A 6 58.49 -55.18 44.06
CA VAL A 6 57.80 -54.52 45.19
C VAL A 6 57.92 -52.99 45.11
N PHE A 7 59.08 -52.46 44.72
CA PHE A 7 59.26 -51.01 44.56
C PHE A 7 58.44 -50.43 43.41
N ILE A 8 58.29 -51.16 42.30
CA ILE A 8 57.46 -50.72 41.17
C ILE A 8 55.97 -50.67 41.56
N VAL A 9 55.49 -51.67 42.31
CA VAL A 9 54.09 -51.68 42.79
C VAL A 9 53.82 -50.55 43.78
N ILE A 10 54.75 -50.25 44.70
CA ILE A 10 54.62 -49.12 45.63
C ILE A 10 54.62 -47.78 44.86
N PHE A 11 55.49 -47.61 43.86
CA PHE A 11 55.50 -46.39 43.04
C PHE A 11 54.21 -46.19 42.24
N ILE A 12 53.61 -47.27 41.73
CA ILE A 12 52.33 -47.21 41.02
C ILE A 12 51.19 -46.85 41.99
N ILE A 13 51.18 -47.41 43.20
CA ILE A 13 50.14 -47.10 44.21
C ILE A 13 50.28 -45.66 44.70
N VAL A 14 51.50 -45.20 45.01
CA VAL A 14 51.77 -43.82 45.44
C VAL A 14 51.49 -42.82 44.31
N GLY A 15 51.88 -43.14 43.07
CA GLY A 15 51.58 -42.32 41.89
C GLY A 15 50.08 -42.24 41.60
N SER A 16 49.35 -43.35 41.75
CA SER A 16 47.90 -43.37 41.59
C SER A 16 47.20 -42.60 42.72
N TRP A 17 47.71 -42.66 43.95
CA TRP A 17 47.17 -41.90 45.08
C TRP A 17 47.39 -40.39 44.89
N LEU A 18 48.61 -39.95 44.53
CA LEU A 18 48.93 -38.55 44.24
C LEU A 18 48.14 -38.00 43.05
N TYR A 19 47.91 -38.80 42.00
CA TYR A 19 47.09 -38.42 40.87
C TYR A 19 45.62 -38.23 41.28
N THR A 20 45.07 -39.11 42.12
CA THR A 20 43.71 -38.95 42.65
C THR A 20 43.58 -37.80 43.63
N GLU A 21 44.59 -37.54 44.46
CA GLU A 21 44.63 -36.40 45.38
C GLU A 21 44.68 -35.08 44.61
N GLY A 22 45.51 -35.00 43.55
CA GLY A 22 45.60 -33.86 42.65
C GLY A 22 44.31 -33.60 41.86
N GLN A 23 43.62 -34.65 41.40
CA GLN A 23 42.29 -34.51 40.78
C GLN A 23 41.21 -34.09 41.78
N ARG A 24 41.28 -34.56 43.04
CA ARG A 24 40.35 -34.14 44.10
C ARG A 24 40.56 -32.69 44.51
N GLN A 25 41.81 -32.23 44.64
CA GLN A 25 42.14 -30.83 44.91
C GLN A 25 41.76 -29.92 43.73
N SER A 26 42.04 -30.34 42.49
CA SER A 26 41.64 -29.58 41.30
C SER A 26 40.12 -29.45 41.18
N ARG A 27 39.36 -30.53 41.43
CA ARG A 27 37.88 -30.51 41.49
C ARG A 27 37.37 -29.64 42.64
N SER A 28 37.95 -29.76 43.84
CA SER A 28 37.59 -28.92 44.98
C SER A 28 37.84 -27.44 44.71
N LEU A 29 38.94 -27.08 44.02
CA LEU A 29 39.23 -25.70 43.65
C LEU A 29 38.29 -25.17 42.56
N THR A 30 37.87 -26.03 41.61
CA THR A 30 36.89 -25.64 40.58
C THR A 30 35.48 -25.49 41.16
N ASP A 31 35.08 -26.37 42.09
CA ASP A 31 33.82 -26.25 42.82
C ASP A 31 33.80 -25.01 43.73
N LEU A 32 34.92 -24.70 44.40
CA LEU A 32 35.07 -23.48 45.20
C LEU A 32 35.07 -22.21 44.34
N SER A 33 35.69 -22.22 43.15
CA SER A 33 35.62 -21.07 42.23
C SER A 33 34.22 -20.87 41.67
N ALA A 34 33.53 -21.95 41.29
CA ALA A 34 32.14 -21.88 40.83
C ALA A 34 31.21 -21.35 41.93
N SER A 35 31.37 -21.82 43.17
CA SER A 35 30.63 -21.32 44.32
C SER A 35 30.87 -19.83 44.59
N ARG A 36 32.12 -19.35 44.45
CA ARG A 36 32.46 -17.93 44.62
C ARG A 36 31.90 -17.06 43.50
N ASP A 37 31.97 -17.52 42.26
CA ASP A 37 31.44 -16.79 41.11
C ASP A 37 29.91 -16.68 41.17
N ASP A 38 29.24 -17.69 41.72
CA ASP A 38 27.79 -17.65 41.91
C ASP A 38 27.38 -16.74 43.07
N GLU A 39 28.11 -16.74 44.19
CA GLU A 39 27.91 -15.76 45.27
C GLU A 39 28.11 -14.32 44.77
N ASN A 40 29.11 -14.08 43.91
CA ASN A 40 29.34 -12.77 43.29
C ASN A 40 28.15 -12.30 42.43
N LEU A 41 27.51 -13.20 41.68
CA LEU A 41 26.32 -12.87 40.87
C LEU A 41 25.13 -12.46 41.74
N ARG A 42 24.93 -13.16 42.86
CA ARG A 42 23.87 -12.84 43.82
C ARG A 42 24.11 -11.49 44.47
N ASP A 43 25.33 -11.22 44.93
CA ASP A 43 25.70 -9.94 45.54
C ASP A 43 25.59 -8.80 44.53
N LEU A 44 25.97 -9.02 43.28
CA LEU A 44 25.78 -8.05 42.19
C LEU A 44 24.30 -7.73 42.00
N SER A 45 23.43 -8.74 41.97
CA SER A 45 21.97 -8.53 41.87
C SER A 45 21.44 -7.67 43.01
N LEU A 46 21.85 -7.95 44.26
CA LEU A 46 21.43 -7.19 45.44
C LEU A 46 21.94 -5.75 45.43
N GLN A 47 23.20 -5.54 45.07
CA GLN A 47 23.79 -4.20 44.98
C GLN A 47 23.07 -3.34 43.94
N LYS A 48 22.76 -3.91 42.77
CA LYS A 48 22.06 -3.21 41.70
C LYS A 48 20.61 -2.92 42.05
N GLU A 49 19.91 -3.85 42.70
CA GLU A 49 18.56 -3.62 43.21
C GLU A 49 18.55 -2.51 44.28
N ALA A 50 19.50 -2.52 45.23
CA ALA A 50 19.61 -1.50 46.26
C ALA A 50 19.89 -0.11 45.66
N ALA A 51 20.82 -0.01 44.72
CA ALA A 51 21.11 1.24 44.00
C ALA A 51 19.89 1.75 43.24
N PHE A 52 19.11 0.87 42.61
CA PHE A 52 17.85 1.24 41.97
C PHE A 52 16.82 1.77 42.98
N GLU A 53 16.71 1.16 44.15
CA GLU A 53 15.79 1.60 45.20
C GLU A 53 16.11 2.99 45.74
N GLU A 54 17.38 3.29 45.96
CA GLU A 54 17.83 4.62 46.37
C GLU A 54 17.40 5.69 45.36
N ILE A 55 17.59 5.42 44.06
CA ILE A 55 17.14 6.33 43.00
C ILE A 55 15.62 6.46 43.03
N ARG A 56 14.88 5.35 43.12
CA ARG A 56 13.41 5.36 43.15
C ARG A 56 12.85 6.18 44.31
N LEU A 57 13.48 6.14 45.48
CA LEU A 57 13.06 6.92 46.63
C LEU A 57 13.36 8.42 46.47
N SER A 58 14.44 8.76 45.78
CA SER A 58 14.87 10.15 45.56
C SER A 58 14.22 10.85 44.36
N LYS A 59 13.70 10.09 43.38
CA LYS A 59 13.30 10.61 42.08
C LYS A 59 11.85 10.26 41.74
N ALA A 60 11.04 11.29 41.52
CA ALA A 60 9.61 11.11 41.22
C ALA A 60 9.33 10.50 39.83
N VAL A 61 10.21 10.71 38.84
CA VAL A 61 10.08 10.19 37.48
C VAL A 61 11.35 9.45 37.08
N LEU A 62 11.24 8.15 36.85
CA LEU A 62 12.36 7.28 36.45
C LEU A 62 12.66 7.41 34.95
N THR A 63 13.93 7.53 34.60
CA THR A 63 14.42 7.52 33.22
C THR A 63 14.74 6.09 32.77
N ALA A 64 15.04 5.91 31.46
CA ALA A 64 15.52 4.62 30.97
C ALA A 64 16.84 4.19 31.62
N GLU A 65 17.72 5.16 31.90
CA GLU A 65 19.02 4.94 32.53
C GLU A 65 18.87 4.47 33.97
N ASP A 66 17.93 5.04 34.73
CA ASP A 66 17.68 4.58 36.11
C ASP A 66 17.24 3.11 36.13
N LEU A 67 16.51 2.66 35.11
CA LEU A 67 15.98 1.30 35.01
C LEU A 67 17.03 0.27 34.58
N THR A 68 18.18 0.68 34.03
CA THR A 68 19.23 -0.29 33.67
C THR A 68 19.78 -1.00 34.90
N LEU A 69 19.79 -0.34 36.06
CA LEU A 69 20.18 -0.98 37.32
C LEU A 69 19.23 -2.13 37.69
N LEU A 70 17.93 -1.94 37.51
CA LEU A 70 16.95 -3.00 37.76
C LEU A 70 17.05 -4.11 36.70
N GLU A 71 17.32 -3.77 35.44
CA GLU A 71 17.55 -4.76 34.37
C GLU A 71 18.81 -5.59 34.63
N GLU A 72 19.90 -4.96 35.07
CA GLU A 72 21.15 -5.63 35.47
C GLU A 72 20.93 -6.51 36.71
N ALA A 73 20.14 -6.04 37.69
CA ALA A 73 19.80 -6.83 38.87
C ALA A 73 19.01 -8.10 38.51
N VAL A 74 18.06 -7.99 37.57
CA VAL A 74 17.32 -9.14 37.03
C VAL A 74 18.26 -10.08 36.31
N LYS A 75 19.08 -9.61 35.36
CA LYS A 75 20.02 -10.45 34.60
C LYS A 75 20.99 -11.23 35.50
N ALA A 76 21.57 -10.56 36.50
CA ALA A 76 22.48 -11.19 37.46
C ALA A 76 21.78 -12.29 38.26
N GLN A 77 20.52 -12.07 38.67
CA GLN A 77 19.73 -13.08 39.37
C GLN A 77 19.32 -14.24 38.45
N GLU A 78 18.99 -13.98 37.19
CA GLU A 78 18.69 -15.02 36.19
C GLU A 78 19.86 -15.96 36.00
N GLU A 79 21.07 -15.40 35.86
CA GLU A 79 22.29 -16.16 35.69
C GLU A 79 22.62 -16.97 36.95
N TYR A 80 22.50 -16.37 38.14
CA TYR A 80 22.69 -17.05 39.41
C TYR A 80 21.74 -18.26 39.57
N VAL A 81 20.43 -18.05 39.37
CA VAL A 81 19.41 -19.11 39.46
C VAL A 81 19.64 -20.21 38.42
N GLY A 82 20.08 -19.84 37.22
CA GLY A 82 20.40 -20.77 36.14
C GLY A 82 21.60 -21.67 36.44
N ARG A 83 22.59 -21.18 37.18
CA ARG A 83 23.80 -21.93 37.58
C ARG A 83 23.58 -22.82 38.81
N GLN A 84 22.87 -22.32 39.82
CA GLN A 84 22.68 -22.99 41.11
C GLN A 84 21.53 -24.01 41.14
N GLY A 85 20.69 -24.05 40.11
CA GLY A 85 19.58 -25.01 40.03
C GLY A 85 18.44 -24.68 40.98
N GLY A 86 17.72 -23.59 40.70
CA GLY A 86 16.29 -23.47 41.04
C GLY A 86 15.86 -23.65 42.51
N PHE A 87 16.63 -23.17 43.49
CA PHE A 87 16.12 -23.05 44.86
C PHE A 87 14.82 -22.22 44.87
N ALA A 88 13.77 -22.72 45.53
CA ALA A 88 12.43 -22.12 45.49
C ALA A 88 12.41 -20.64 45.93
N SER A 89 13.22 -20.27 46.93
CA SER A 89 13.33 -18.88 47.42
C SER A 89 13.97 -17.95 46.39
N GLU A 90 15.03 -18.39 45.71
CA GLU A 90 15.76 -17.59 44.72
C GLU A 90 14.98 -17.45 43.41
N ASN A 91 14.21 -18.48 43.05
CA ASN A 91 13.19 -18.41 41.99
C ASN A 91 12.09 -17.39 42.32
N THR A 92 11.57 -17.40 43.56
CA THR A 92 10.54 -16.44 43.98
C THR A 92 11.05 -15.00 43.94
N ARG A 93 12.30 -14.77 44.36
CA ARG A 93 12.95 -13.45 44.24
C ARG A 93 13.08 -13.02 42.78
N LEU A 94 13.56 -13.92 41.91
CA LEU A 94 13.69 -13.64 40.49
C LEU A 94 12.34 -13.25 39.85
N GLU A 95 11.27 -14.00 40.15
CA GLU A 95 9.93 -13.68 39.65
C GLU A 95 9.43 -12.32 40.15
N SER A 96 9.68 -11.99 41.42
CA SER A 96 9.35 -10.68 42.00
C SER A 96 10.07 -9.54 41.29
N LEU A 97 11.39 -9.68 41.09
CA LEU A 97 12.22 -8.70 40.38
C LEU A 97 11.77 -8.50 38.94
N ARG A 98 11.52 -9.59 38.21
CA ARG A 98 10.99 -9.56 36.84
C ARG A 98 9.65 -8.85 36.79
N ARG A 99 8.69 -9.25 37.63
CA ARG A 99 7.36 -8.63 37.66
C ARG A 99 7.46 -7.14 37.94
N ARG A 100 8.30 -6.74 38.89
CA ARG A 100 8.54 -5.34 39.23
C ARG A 100 9.13 -4.55 38.05
N LEU A 101 10.13 -5.09 37.37
CA LEU A 101 10.70 -4.47 36.17
C LEU A 101 9.63 -4.28 35.09
N HIS A 102 8.82 -5.31 34.85
CA HIS A 102 7.74 -5.25 33.86
C HIS A 102 6.72 -4.16 34.18
N VAL A 103 6.26 -4.08 35.44
CA VAL A 103 5.30 -3.06 35.88
C VAL A 103 5.86 -1.66 35.67
N ILE A 104 7.08 -1.39 36.17
CA ILE A 104 7.67 -0.04 36.10
C ILE A 104 7.95 0.38 34.65
N GLN A 105 8.48 -0.53 33.81
CA GLN A 105 8.71 -0.24 32.40
C GLN A 105 7.40 -0.01 31.64
N ALA A 106 6.37 -0.80 31.92
CA ALA A 106 5.09 -0.65 31.27
C ALA A 106 4.38 0.65 31.69
N ASP A 107 4.43 1.04 32.96
CA ASP A 107 3.87 2.31 33.45
C ASP A 107 4.54 3.50 32.77
N ARG A 108 5.88 3.47 32.65
CA ARG A 108 6.65 4.49 31.94
C ARG A 108 6.23 4.58 30.48
N LEU A 109 6.11 3.45 29.79
CA LEU A 109 5.67 3.42 28.39
C LEU A 109 4.22 3.90 28.24
N ARG A 110 3.33 3.57 29.18
CA ARG A 110 1.95 4.05 29.19
C ARG A 110 1.89 5.57 29.37
N ALA A 111 2.73 6.13 30.23
CA ALA A 111 2.85 7.58 30.37
C ALA A 111 3.35 8.26 29.08
N ILE A 112 4.34 7.67 28.41
CA ILE A 112 4.84 8.14 27.10
C ILE A 112 3.73 8.08 26.05
N SER A 113 2.99 6.97 26.00
CA SER A 113 1.86 6.76 25.08
C SER A 113 0.76 7.80 25.29
N ASN A 114 0.35 8.03 26.54
CA ASN A 114 -0.67 9.03 26.87
C ASN A 114 -0.22 10.45 26.48
N ALA A 115 1.01 10.83 26.84
CA ALA A 115 1.53 12.16 26.52
C ALA A 115 1.66 12.39 25.01
N ALA A 116 2.08 11.36 24.26
CA ALA A 116 2.18 11.42 22.81
C ALA A 116 0.79 11.52 22.15
N GLU A 117 -0.19 10.75 22.63
CA GLU A 117 -1.58 10.84 22.14
C GLU A 117 -2.20 12.22 22.39
N GLU A 118 -1.93 12.82 23.56
CA GLU A 118 -2.39 14.17 23.90
C GLU A 118 -1.77 15.23 22.99
N ARG A 119 -0.45 15.17 22.76
CA ARG A 119 0.23 16.07 21.81
C ARG A 119 -0.29 15.90 20.39
N ALA A 120 -0.51 14.66 19.96
CA ALA A 120 -1.10 14.41 18.64
C ALA A 120 -2.49 15.03 18.52
N ALA A 121 -3.30 15.03 19.59
CA ALA A 121 -4.61 15.66 19.58
C ALA A 121 -4.54 17.20 19.50
N THR A 122 -3.59 17.83 20.20
CA THR A 122 -3.43 19.29 20.16
C THR A 122 -2.83 19.78 18.84
N GLU A 123 -1.94 19.01 18.24
CA GLU A 123 -1.23 19.40 17.01
C GLU A 123 -1.98 19.04 15.72
N ALA A 124 -2.95 18.12 15.77
CA ALA A 124 -3.66 17.61 14.59
C ALA A 124 -4.22 18.69 13.66
N ALA A 125 -4.67 19.83 14.21
CA ALA A 125 -5.27 20.91 13.43
C ALA A 125 -4.25 21.82 12.72
N GLN A 126 -3.00 21.89 13.21
CA GLN A 126 -2.00 22.86 12.73
C GLN A 126 -0.79 22.21 12.07
N LYS A 127 -0.42 20.99 12.50
CA LYS A 127 0.79 20.29 12.11
C LYS A 127 0.50 18.79 11.98
N GLU A 128 -0.23 18.42 10.95
CA GLU A 128 -0.63 17.03 10.68
C GLU A 128 0.57 16.05 10.71
N GLY A 129 1.70 16.43 10.11
CA GLY A 129 2.90 15.59 10.09
C GLY A 129 3.56 15.35 11.47
N THR A 130 3.42 16.28 12.43
CA THR A 130 3.94 16.06 13.79
C THR A 130 2.96 15.23 14.61
N ALA A 131 1.66 15.43 14.41
CA ALA A 131 0.62 14.60 15.04
C ALA A 131 0.72 13.13 14.63
N ILE A 132 1.02 12.83 13.36
CA ILE A 132 1.28 11.46 12.87
C ILE A 132 2.44 10.82 13.65
N LYS A 133 3.57 11.52 13.78
CA LYS A 133 4.76 11.02 14.49
C LYS A 133 4.50 10.74 15.97
N GLU A 134 3.72 11.60 16.64
CA GLU A 134 3.35 11.38 18.04
C GLU A 134 2.36 10.19 18.18
N LEU A 135 1.45 9.98 17.22
CA LEU A 135 0.62 8.76 17.20
C LEU A 135 1.44 7.48 16.96
N GLU A 136 2.42 7.51 16.06
CA GLU A 136 3.37 6.39 15.83
C GLU A 136 4.10 6.04 17.13
N LYS A 137 4.60 7.04 17.84
CA LYS A 137 5.27 6.88 19.13
C LYS A 137 4.36 6.29 20.20
N ALA A 138 3.10 6.74 20.26
CA ALA A 138 2.12 6.18 21.19
C ALA A 138 1.84 4.70 20.90
N LEU A 139 1.66 4.37 19.61
CA LEU A 139 1.40 3.01 19.15
C LEU A 139 2.58 2.07 19.41
N GLU A 140 3.81 2.52 19.16
CA GLU A 140 5.03 1.75 19.44
C GLU A 140 5.16 1.44 20.94
N ALA A 141 4.91 2.43 21.79
CA ALA A 141 4.94 2.25 23.24
C ALA A 141 3.94 1.19 23.72
N GLU A 142 2.69 1.21 23.22
CA GLU A 142 1.68 0.18 23.55
C GLU A 142 2.06 -1.22 23.01
N ARG A 143 2.63 -1.30 21.79
CA ARG A 143 3.13 -2.57 21.24
C ARG A 143 4.28 -3.15 22.08
N LEU A 144 5.16 -2.31 22.62
CA LEU A 144 6.22 -2.75 23.53
C LEU A 144 5.65 -3.25 24.87
N ILE A 145 4.60 -2.63 25.40
CA ILE A 145 3.89 -3.12 26.60
C ILE A 145 3.31 -4.52 26.34
N ASP A 146 2.60 -4.71 25.21
CA ASP A 146 1.97 -5.99 24.86
C ASP A 146 3.00 -7.12 24.59
N SER A 147 4.11 -6.81 23.90
CA SER A 147 5.08 -7.82 23.46
C SER A 147 6.18 -8.13 24.48
N LYS A 148 6.72 -7.11 25.16
CA LYS A 148 7.90 -7.25 26.03
C LYS A 148 7.56 -7.29 27.51
N TRP A 149 6.54 -6.53 27.93
CA TRP A 149 6.23 -6.31 29.35
C TRP A 149 4.95 -7.01 29.79
N ILE A 150 4.78 -8.28 29.39
CA ILE A 150 3.54 -9.07 29.52
C ILE A 150 3.06 -9.17 30.99
N PHE A 151 3.98 -9.34 31.94
CA PHE A 151 3.65 -9.45 33.37
C PHE A 151 3.20 -8.14 34.04
N SER A 152 3.16 -7.01 33.33
CA SER A 152 2.68 -5.74 33.87
C SER A 152 1.17 -5.69 34.08
N GLY A 153 0.41 -6.51 33.34
CA GLY A 153 -1.06 -6.42 33.30
C GLY A 153 -1.61 -5.20 32.54
N LEU A 154 -0.73 -4.37 31.95
CA LEU A 154 -1.14 -3.16 31.21
C LEU A 154 -1.42 -3.38 29.73
N SER A 155 -1.20 -4.59 29.17
CA SER A 155 -1.50 -4.86 27.76
C SER A 155 -2.97 -4.55 27.46
N ASP A 156 -3.18 -3.70 26.44
CA ASP A 156 -4.51 -3.35 25.93
C ASP A 156 -4.49 -3.38 24.39
N ARG A 157 -4.84 -4.55 23.84
CA ARG A 157 -4.96 -4.75 22.39
C ARG A 157 -6.05 -3.86 21.77
N GLY A 158 -7.08 -3.50 22.53
CA GLY A 158 -8.13 -2.58 22.08
C GLY A 158 -7.62 -1.15 21.91
N ARG A 159 -6.75 -0.69 22.82
CA ARG A 159 -6.04 0.58 22.68
C ARG A 159 -5.08 0.57 21.49
N ILE A 160 -4.30 -0.49 21.29
CA ILE A 160 -3.44 -0.66 20.11
C ILE A 160 -4.26 -0.52 18.81
N ALA A 161 -5.38 -1.25 18.71
CA ALA A 161 -6.24 -1.20 17.53
C ALA A 161 -6.84 0.20 17.28
N ARG A 162 -7.25 0.91 18.34
CA ARG A 162 -7.76 2.29 18.24
C ARG A 162 -6.69 3.27 17.76
N LEU A 163 -5.49 3.20 18.33
CA LEU A 163 -4.35 4.04 17.93
C LEU A 163 -3.93 3.76 16.47
N ASP A 164 -3.83 2.49 16.08
CA ASP A 164 -3.51 2.07 14.71
C ASP A 164 -4.55 2.57 13.71
N THR A 165 -5.84 2.42 14.02
CA THR A 165 -6.94 2.93 13.18
C THR A 165 -6.88 4.44 13.03
N ARG A 166 -6.63 5.18 14.12
CA ARG A 166 -6.52 6.65 14.10
C ARG A 166 -5.32 7.10 13.28
N LEU A 167 -4.17 6.45 13.45
CA LEU A 167 -2.95 6.70 12.70
C LEU A 167 -3.18 6.49 11.20
N ARG A 168 -3.74 5.34 10.81
CA ARG A 168 -4.07 5.02 9.41
C ARG A 168 -4.97 6.08 8.78
N ARG A 169 -6.03 6.51 9.48
CA ARG A 169 -6.94 7.56 8.98
C ARG A 169 -6.20 8.88 8.73
N MET A 170 -5.35 9.29 9.67
CA MET A 170 -4.58 10.53 9.56
C MET A 170 -3.53 10.45 8.44
N GLN A 171 -2.91 9.30 8.21
CA GLN A 171 -1.97 9.11 7.10
C GLN A 171 -2.68 9.01 5.74
N ALA A 172 -3.89 8.46 5.71
CA ALA A 172 -4.69 8.24 4.50
C ALA A 172 -5.33 9.54 3.98
N GLU A 173 -5.83 10.40 4.87
CA GLU A 173 -6.51 11.66 4.50
C GLU A 173 -5.73 12.58 3.53
N PRO A 174 -4.43 12.89 3.74
CA PRO A 174 -3.69 13.75 2.83
C PRO A 174 -3.48 13.12 1.45
N LEU A 175 -3.31 11.80 1.38
CA LEU A 175 -3.20 11.08 0.11
C LEU A 175 -4.52 11.17 -0.67
N TRP A 176 -5.64 10.97 0.02
CA TRP A 176 -6.98 11.08 -0.56
C TRP A 176 -7.30 12.50 -1.07
N LYS A 177 -6.90 13.54 -0.32
CA LYS A 177 -7.05 14.93 -0.78
C LYS A 177 -6.20 15.18 -2.03
N LYS A 178 -4.95 14.75 -1.98
CA LYS A 178 -3.99 14.93 -3.08
C LYS A 178 -4.43 14.26 -4.37
N THR A 179 -5.00 13.05 -4.34
CA THR A 179 -5.48 12.40 -5.57
C THR A 179 -6.63 13.16 -6.22
N ARG A 180 -7.52 13.76 -5.42
CA ARG A 180 -8.64 14.59 -5.91
C ARG A 180 -8.18 15.93 -6.46
N GLU A 181 -7.18 16.53 -5.84
CA GLU A 181 -6.55 17.76 -6.34
C GLU A 181 -5.88 17.49 -7.70
N LEU A 182 -5.09 16.43 -7.81
CA LEU A 182 -4.44 16.03 -9.06
C LEU A 182 -5.47 15.68 -10.15
N GLU A 183 -6.57 14.99 -9.81
CA GLU A 183 -7.65 14.73 -10.76
C GLU A 183 -8.22 16.05 -11.32
N LYS A 184 -8.54 17.01 -10.44
CA LYS A 184 -9.05 18.32 -10.84
C LYS A 184 -8.04 19.10 -11.69
N GLU A 185 -6.77 19.09 -11.32
CA GLU A 185 -5.69 19.73 -12.09
C GLU A 185 -5.52 19.10 -13.47
N ALA A 186 -5.60 17.77 -13.57
CA ALA A 186 -5.52 17.04 -14.83
C ALA A 186 -6.71 17.39 -15.74
N GLU A 187 -7.93 17.47 -15.20
CA GLU A 187 -9.12 17.90 -15.95
C GLU A 187 -9.02 19.34 -16.45
N GLN A 188 -8.48 20.24 -15.62
CA GLN A 188 -8.23 21.61 -16.01
C GLN A 188 -7.22 21.69 -17.17
N ALA A 189 -6.07 21.02 -17.03
CA ALA A 189 -5.05 20.96 -18.08
C ALA A 189 -5.61 20.36 -19.38
N PHE A 190 -6.48 19.35 -19.29
CA PHE A 190 -7.15 18.78 -20.45
C PHE A 190 -8.08 19.79 -21.15
N THR A 191 -8.86 20.55 -20.37
CA THR A 191 -9.77 21.59 -20.88
C THR A 191 -9.00 22.74 -21.54
N GLU A 192 -7.83 23.08 -21.04
CA GLU A 192 -6.92 24.08 -21.61
C GLU A 192 -6.18 23.58 -22.88
N GLY A 193 -6.36 22.31 -23.27
CA GLY A 193 -5.71 21.70 -24.43
C GLY A 193 -4.30 21.17 -24.16
N ASN A 194 -3.83 21.21 -22.91
CA ASN A 194 -2.52 20.72 -22.49
C ASN A 194 -2.55 19.20 -22.24
N ILE A 195 -2.79 18.42 -23.30
CA ILE A 195 -3.08 16.98 -23.21
C ILE A 195 -1.94 16.17 -22.55
N ASN A 196 -0.68 16.45 -22.90
CA ASN A 196 0.47 15.74 -22.32
C ASN A 196 0.61 16.00 -20.82
N GLN A 197 0.35 17.23 -20.39
CA GLN A 197 0.36 17.60 -18.98
C GLN A 197 -0.78 16.91 -18.23
N ALA A 198 -2.00 16.94 -18.77
CA ALA A 198 -3.15 16.25 -18.20
C ALA A 198 -2.89 14.75 -18.01
N GLN A 199 -2.27 14.09 -19.01
CA GLN A 199 -1.89 12.67 -18.90
C GLN A 199 -0.87 12.40 -17.80
N SER A 200 0.15 13.28 -17.66
CA SER A 200 1.17 13.16 -16.62
C SER A 200 0.59 13.34 -15.22
N ILE A 201 -0.22 14.37 -15.02
CA ILE A 201 -0.87 14.63 -13.72
C ILE A 201 -1.81 13.47 -13.35
N MET A 202 -2.58 12.97 -14.33
CA MET A 202 -3.45 11.80 -14.12
C MET A 202 -2.66 10.53 -13.78
N GLN A 203 -1.48 10.33 -14.39
CA GLN A 203 -0.60 9.21 -14.05
C GLN A 203 -0.12 9.29 -12.60
N ASP A 204 0.22 10.50 -12.13
CA ASP A 204 0.60 10.73 -10.74
C ASP A 204 -0.56 10.47 -9.78
N ALA A 205 -1.79 10.87 -10.15
CA ALA A 205 -3.01 10.58 -9.39
C ALA A 205 -3.24 9.06 -9.27
N ILE A 206 -3.15 8.31 -10.37
CA ILE A 206 -3.29 6.85 -10.39
C ILE A 206 -2.27 6.19 -9.46
N ARG A 207 -0.99 6.56 -9.55
CA ARG A 207 0.07 5.98 -8.72
C ARG A 207 -0.16 6.22 -7.22
N ILE A 208 -0.62 7.40 -6.85
CA ILE A 208 -0.92 7.72 -5.43
C ILE A 208 -2.16 6.95 -4.97
N GLU A 209 -3.19 6.82 -5.81
CA GLU A 209 -4.40 6.06 -5.50
C GLU A 209 -4.11 4.56 -5.34
N GLU A 210 -3.25 3.98 -6.19
CA GLU A 210 -2.79 2.59 -6.03
C GLU A 210 -2.09 2.38 -4.68
N ALA A 211 -1.20 3.29 -4.30
CA ALA A 211 -0.53 3.25 -2.99
C ALA A 211 -1.51 3.46 -1.83
N PHE A 212 -2.54 4.30 -2.01
CA PHE A 212 -3.59 4.52 -1.02
C PHE A 212 -4.39 3.23 -0.79
N VAL A 213 -4.90 2.61 -1.86
CA VAL A 213 -5.70 1.37 -1.77
C VAL A 213 -4.88 0.21 -1.21
N ALA A 214 -3.58 0.11 -1.55
CA ALA A 214 -2.71 -0.94 -1.05
C ALA A 214 -2.48 -0.86 0.47
N ASN A 215 -2.34 0.35 1.01
CA ASN A 215 -1.96 0.56 2.42
C ASN A 215 -3.14 0.84 3.36
N TYR A 216 -4.25 1.38 2.83
CA TYR A 216 -5.36 1.92 3.62
C TYR A 216 -6.73 1.38 3.21
N ARG A 217 -6.78 0.15 2.70
CA ARG A 217 -7.99 -0.53 2.20
C ARG A 217 -9.18 -0.51 3.17
N ASP A 218 -8.90 -0.50 4.47
CA ASP A 218 -9.83 -0.56 5.59
C ASP A 218 -10.34 0.82 6.06
N VAL A 219 -9.83 1.91 5.47
CA VAL A 219 -10.29 3.27 5.77
C VAL A 219 -11.62 3.54 5.03
N LEU A 220 -12.60 4.12 5.75
CA LEU A 220 -13.99 4.32 5.29
C LEU A 220 -14.15 5.07 3.95
N ASN A 221 -13.15 5.82 3.51
CA ASN A 221 -13.20 6.63 2.29
C ASN A 221 -12.64 5.90 1.06
N THR A 222 -12.35 4.59 1.16
CA THR A 222 -11.76 3.82 0.06
C THR A 222 -12.80 3.52 -1.02
N GLU A 223 -12.57 4.06 -2.22
CA GLU A 223 -13.36 3.77 -3.42
C GLU A 223 -12.65 2.66 -4.24
N PHE A 224 -13.08 1.41 -4.10
CA PHE A 224 -12.37 0.25 -4.69
C PHE A 224 -12.23 0.28 -6.22
N ASN A 225 -13.12 0.98 -6.92
CA ASN A 225 -13.10 1.13 -8.37
C ASN A 225 -12.41 2.43 -8.84
N ARG A 226 -11.88 3.25 -7.94
CA ARG A 226 -11.35 4.57 -8.27
C ARG A 226 -10.14 4.53 -9.19
N VAL A 227 -9.21 3.60 -8.96
CA VAL A 227 -8.06 3.36 -9.85
C VAL A 227 -8.53 3.05 -11.28
N GLU A 228 -9.58 2.24 -11.42
CA GLU A 228 -10.16 1.91 -12.72
C GLU A 228 -10.80 3.14 -13.39
N LEU A 229 -11.57 3.93 -12.63
CA LEU A 229 -12.17 5.18 -13.13
C LEU A 229 -11.10 6.16 -13.64
N LEU A 230 -10.05 6.40 -12.86
CA LEU A 230 -8.93 7.27 -13.24
C LEU A 230 -8.19 6.72 -14.48
N THR A 231 -7.98 5.42 -14.56
CA THR A 231 -7.34 4.77 -15.71
C THR A 231 -8.17 4.93 -16.98
N ASN A 232 -9.49 4.69 -16.91
CA ASN A 232 -10.41 4.87 -18.04
C ASN A 232 -10.45 6.35 -18.47
N ARG A 233 -10.38 7.28 -17.51
CA ARG A 233 -10.32 8.71 -17.81
C ARG A 233 -8.99 9.10 -18.48
N GLN A 234 -7.87 8.57 -18.00
CA GLN A 234 -6.56 8.76 -18.63
C GLN A 234 -6.53 8.22 -20.07
N GLU A 235 -7.15 7.07 -20.32
CA GLU A 235 -7.28 6.51 -21.66
C GLU A 235 -8.07 7.45 -22.58
N THR A 236 -9.10 8.11 -22.04
CA THR A 236 -9.83 9.16 -22.76
C THR A 236 -8.90 10.32 -23.14
N PHE A 237 -8.06 10.81 -22.23
CA PHE A 237 -7.07 11.85 -22.55
C PHE A 237 -6.09 11.41 -23.65
N ARG A 238 -5.63 10.15 -23.60
CA ARG A 238 -4.72 9.58 -24.59
C ARG A 238 -5.35 9.46 -25.97
N SER A 239 -6.63 9.13 -26.03
CA SER A 239 -7.38 9.00 -27.27
C SER A 239 -7.83 10.33 -27.90
N HIS A 240 -7.67 11.46 -27.20
CA HIS A 240 -8.16 12.76 -27.64
C HIS A 240 -7.63 13.23 -29.01
N PRO A 241 -6.34 13.06 -29.37
CA PRO A 241 -5.87 13.41 -30.72
C PRO A 241 -6.59 12.62 -31.83
N VAL A 242 -6.92 11.35 -31.60
CA VAL A 242 -7.68 10.53 -32.55
C VAL A 242 -9.11 11.03 -32.67
N LYS A 243 -9.73 11.43 -31.54
CA LYS A 243 -11.04 12.08 -31.53
C LYS A 243 -11.06 13.39 -32.33
N LEU A 244 -10.02 14.22 -32.23
CA LEU A 244 -9.89 15.44 -33.03
C LEU A 244 -9.76 15.13 -34.53
N SER A 245 -9.04 14.07 -34.90
CA SER A 245 -8.97 13.61 -36.29
C SER A 245 -10.34 13.16 -36.80
N LEU A 246 -11.05 12.34 -36.02
CA LEU A 246 -12.41 11.92 -36.31
C LEU A 246 -13.34 13.13 -36.54
N ASP A 247 -13.36 14.10 -35.63
CA ASP A 247 -14.20 15.30 -35.74
C ASP A 247 -13.89 16.11 -37.00
N ARG A 248 -12.61 16.21 -37.37
CA ARG A 248 -12.19 16.87 -38.60
C ARG A 248 -12.73 16.15 -39.85
N GLN A 249 -12.64 14.82 -39.90
CA GLN A 249 -13.16 14.04 -41.03
C GLN A 249 -14.68 14.16 -41.13
N MET A 250 -15.38 14.13 -40.00
CA MET A 250 -16.83 14.35 -39.96
C MET A 250 -17.20 15.75 -40.49
N ALA A 251 -16.48 16.79 -40.07
CA ALA A 251 -16.71 18.15 -40.55
C ALA A 251 -16.50 18.26 -42.07
N GLN A 252 -15.41 17.69 -42.59
CA GLN A 252 -15.13 17.66 -44.04
C GLN A 252 -16.20 16.89 -44.82
N ALA A 253 -16.74 15.81 -44.27
CA ALA A 253 -17.82 15.06 -44.89
C ALA A 253 -19.09 15.92 -44.99
N TYR A 254 -19.51 16.56 -43.89
CA TYR A 254 -20.67 17.45 -43.90
C TYR A 254 -20.50 18.66 -44.82
N GLU A 255 -19.30 19.23 -44.92
CA GLU A 255 -19.02 20.32 -45.86
C GLU A 255 -19.16 19.86 -47.32
N ALA A 256 -18.64 18.68 -47.66
CA ALA A 256 -18.76 18.11 -48.99
C ALA A 256 -20.23 17.78 -49.34
N GLU A 257 -21.02 17.26 -48.40
CA GLU A 257 -22.46 17.04 -48.60
C GLU A 257 -23.20 18.35 -48.90
N ARG A 258 -22.91 19.43 -48.16
CA ARG A 258 -23.50 20.76 -48.40
C ARG A 258 -23.10 21.33 -49.76
N ALA A 259 -21.90 21.02 -50.23
CA ALA A 259 -21.42 21.41 -51.56
C ALA A 259 -21.96 20.52 -52.69
N GLY A 260 -22.70 19.44 -52.37
CA GLY A 260 -23.18 18.45 -53.34
C GLY A 260 -22.07 17.52 -53.87
N GLU A 261 -20.90 17.51 -53.24
CA GLU A 261 -19.75 16.70 -53.62
C GLU A 261 -19.80 15.32 -52.95
N TRP A 262 -20.80 14.51 -53.30
CA TRP A 262 -21.13 13.25 -52.60
C TRP A 262 -20.03 12.19 -52.60
N ASP A 263 -19.21 12.13 -53.66
CA ASP A 263 -18.06 11.20 -53.72
C ASP A 263 -16.97 11.60 -52.72
N LYS A 264 -16.69 12.91 -52.58
CA LYS A 264 -15.77 13.43 -51.58
C LYS A 264 -16.32 13.23 -50.17
N ALA A 265 -17.62 13.46 -49.96
CA ALA A 265 -18.29 13.19 -48.69
C ALA A 265 -18.13 11.71 -48.27
N THR A 266 -18.33 10.78 -49.22
CA THR A 266 -18.14 9.35 -48.98
C THR A 266 -16.71 9.02 -48.55
N GLY A 267 -15.71 9.60 -49.23
CA GLY A 267 -14.30 9.44 -48.85
C GLY A 267 -13.99 9.94 -47.43
N SER A 268 -14.49 11.12 -47.06
CA SER A 268 -14.34 11.66 -45.70
C SER A 268 -15.04 10.81 -44.65
N TRP A 269 -16.21 10.25 -44.96
CA TRP A 269 -16.90 9.30 -44.08
C TRP A 269 -16.13 7.99 -43.90
N ASP A 270 -15.50 7.46 -44.95
CA ASP A 270 -14.65 6.27 -44.86
C ASP A 270 -13.43 6.53 -43.96
N LEU A 271 -12.81 7.72 -44.05
CA LEU A 271 -11.72 8.14 -43.15
C LEU A 271 -12.19 8.30 -41.69
N ALA A 272 -13.37 8.89 -41.47
CA ALA A 272 -13.98 9.00 -40.15
C ALA A 272 -14.21 7.61 -39.52
N LEU A 273 -14.71 6.65 -40.29
CA LEU A 273 -14.88 5.26 -39.84
C LEU A 273 -13.54 4.59 -39.51
N ALA A 274 -12.47 4.88 -40.26
CA ALA A 274 -11.14 4.36 -39.95
C ALA A 274 -10.61 4.90 -38.61
N GLU A 275 -10.78 6.20 -38.34
CA GLU A 275 -10.40 6.80 -37.05
C GLU A 275 -11.26 6.26 -35.89
N MET A 276 -12.54 6.01 -36.14
CA MET A 276 -13.43 5.39 -35.15
C MET A 276 -13.00 3.95 -34.83
N ALA A 277 -12.67 3.16 -35.86
CA ALA A 277 -12.13 1.82 -35.67
C ALA A 277 -10.81 1.84 -34.89
N LYS A 278 -9.96 2.84 -35.14
CA LYS A 278 -8.72 3.05 -34.38
C LYS A 278 -9.01 3.36 -32.91
N LEU A 279 -9.96 4.26 -32.61
CA LEU A 279 -10.40 4.54 -31.24
C LEU A 279 -10.84 3.26 -30.53
N MET A 280 -11.70 2.47 -31.15
CA MET A 280 -12.25 1.26 -30.53
C MET A 280 -11.22 0.14 -30.33
N LYS A 281 -10.20 0.08 -31.20
CA LYS A 281 -9.13 -0.93 -31.11
C LYS A 281 -8.04 -0.55 -30.13
N GLU A 282 -7.56 0.69 -30.18
CA GLU A 282 -6.42 1.14 -29.38
C GLU A 282 -6.84 1.68 -28.00
N PHE A 283 -8.08 2.20 -27.89
CA PHE A 283 -8.60 2.86 -26.69
C PHE A 283 -10.02 2.39 -26.34
N PRO A 284 -10.23 1.08 -26.11
CA PRO A 284 -11.56 0.50 -25.93
C PRO A 284 -12.34 1.05 -24.73
N ARG A 285 -11.67 1.58 -23.69
CA ARG A 285 -12.28 2.12 -22.47
C ARG A 285 -12.43 3.64 -22.49
N SER A 286 -11.92 4.31 -23.52
CA SER A 286 -12.15 5.74 -23.72
C SER A 286 -13.64 6.03 -23.87
N THR A 287 -14.09 7.17 -23.35
CA THR A 287 -15.48 7.62 -23.55
C THR A 287 -15.80 7.93 -25.02
N TYR A 288 -14.79 8.09 -25.87
CA TYR A 288 -14.96 8.28 -27.32
C TYR A 288 -15.18 6.97 -28.08
N SER A 289 -14.84 5.83 -27.49
CA SER A 289 -15.07 4.49 -28.06
C SER A 289 -16.53 4.09 -27.88
N SER A 290 -17.36 4.37 -28.88
CA SER A 290 -18.83 4.17 -28.83
C SER A 290 -19.37 3.48 -30.08
N ARG A 291 -19.88 2.26 -29.94
CA ARG A 291 -20.56 1.53 -31.03
C ARG A 291 -21.74 2.32 -31.61
N ALA A 292 -22.48 3.03 -30.78
CA ALA A 292 -23.59 3.87 -31.24
C ALA A 292 -23.11 5.01 -32.15
N THR A 293 -21.91 5.55 -31.93
CA THR A 293 -21.31 6.55 -32.82
C THR A 293 -20.86 5.90 -34.13
N GLU A 294 -20.23 4.73 -34.07
CA GLU A 294 -19.82 3.96 -35.26
C GLU A 294 -21.03 3.65 -36.17
N GLU A 295 -22.13 3.13 -35.62
CA GLU A 295 -23.36 2.85 -36.37
C GLU A 295 -23.91 4.10 -37.07
N LYS A 296 -23.88 5.25 -36.40
CA LYS A 296 -24.29 6.53 -36.99
C LYS A 296 -23.39 6.93 -38.16
N LEU A 297 -22.08 6.76 -38.02
CA LEU A 297 -21.13 7.04 -39.11
C LEU A 297 -21.36 6.11 -40.31
N ILE A 298 -21.62 4.82 -40.08
CA ILE A 298 -21.95 3.86 -41.14
C ILE A 298 -23.22 4.29 -41.89
N LEU A 299 -24.26 4.73 -41.16
CA LEU A 299 -25.49 5.21 -41.76
C LEU A 299 -25.24 6.43 -42.66
N GLN A 300 -24.52 7.45 -42.15
CA GLN A 300 -24.19 8.66 -42.92
C GLN A 300 -23.40 8.33 -44.18
N ARG A 301 -22.38 7.47 -44.04
CA ARG A 301 -21.56 6.98 -45.15
C ARG A 301 -22.41 6.30 -46.23
N ASN A 302 -23.35 5.44 -45.84
CA ASN A 302 -24.22 4.75 -46.78
C ASN A 302 -25.21 5.70 -47.46
N GLN A 303 -25.70 6.72 -46.76
CA GLN A 303 -26.55 7.77 -47.33
C GLN A 303 -25.80 8.58 -48.40
N ALA A 304 -24.59 9.04 -48.09
CA ALA A 304 -23.75 9.78 -49.06
C ALA A 304 -23.48 8.93 -50.32
N ARG A 305 -23.11 7.66 -50.14
CA ARG A 305 -22.83 6.74 -51.24
C ARG A 305 -24.06 6.45 -52.13
N ALA A 306 -25.24 6.42 -51.53
CA ALA A 306 -26.48 6.17 -52.26
C ALA A 306 -27.04 7.42 -52.95
N HIS A 307 -26.59 8.63 -52.57
CA HIS A 307 -27.22 9.87 -52.99
C HIS A 307 -27.29 10.03 -54.52
N ASN A 308 -26.15 9.88 -55.21
CA ASN A 308 -26.10 10.02 -56.68
C ASN A 308 -27.03 9.02 -57.37
N ARG A 309 -27.14 7.79 -56.85
CA ARG A 309 -28.06 6.76 -57.40
C ARG A 309 -29.52 7.10 -57.12
N LEU A 310 -29.81 7.66 -55.95
CA LEU A 310 -31.16 8.09 -55.59
C LEU A 310 -31.62 9.28 -56.43
N GLU A 311 -30.74 10.25 -56.69
CA GLU A 311 -31.06 11.37 -57.58
C GLU A 311 -31.26 10.91 -59.02
N GLN A 312 -30.42 10.00 -59.51
CA GLN A 312 -30.62 9.38 -60.82
C GLN A 312 -31.98 8.67 -60.90
N LEU A 313 -32.32 7.87 -59.90
CA LEU A 313 -33.61 7.19 -59.81
C LEU A 313 -34.79 8.17 -59.82
N LYS A 314 -34.70 9.29 -59.10
CA LYS A 314 -35.75 10.33 -59.11
C LYS A 314 -35.91 10.94 -60.50
N GLN A 315 -34.81 11.30 -61.15
CA GLN A 315 -34.83 11.86 -62.51
C GLN A 315 -35.45 10.87 -63.51
N ASP A 316 -35.08 9.59 -63.42
CA ASP A 316 -35.62 8.53 -64.28
C ASP A 316 -37.13 8.32 -64.04
N MET A 317 -37.58 8.38 -62.77
CA MET A 317 -39.00 8.32 -62.43
C MET A 317 -39.79 9.53 -62.94
N GLU A 318 -39.21 10.74 -62.88
CA GLU A 318 -39.83 11.95 -63.42
C GLU A 318 -39.91 11.92 -64.95
N ALA A 319 -38.85 11.44 -65.62
CA ALA A 319 -38.84 11.21 -67.06
C ALA A 319 -39.90 10.18 -67.47
N MET A 320 -40.06 9.09 -66.72
CA MET A 320 -41.13 8.12 -66.97
C MET A 320 -42.52 8.75 -66.79
N ARG A 321 -42.73 9.54 -65.73
CA ARG A 321 -44.01 10.24 -65.50
C ARG A 321 -44.35 11.23 -66.61
N SER A 322 -43.35 11.94 -67.16
CA SER A 322 -43.58 12.87 -68.26
C SER A 322 -43.95 12.15 -69.56
N LEU A 323 -43.31 11.02 -69.88
CA LEU A 323 -43.66 10.18 -71.03
C LEU A 323 -45.09 9.61 -70.93
N ILE A 324 -45.50 9.18 -69.73
CA ILE A 324 -46.88 8.72 -69.49
C ILE A 324 -47.89 9.86 -69.72
N ARG A 325 -47.61 11.08 -69.23
CA ARG A 325 -48.48 12.24 -69.46
C ARG A 325 -48.58 12.63 -70.94
N ALA A 326 -47.52 12.40 -71.70
CA ALA A 326 -47.48 12.63 -73.15
C ALA A 326 -48.10 11.47 -73.96
N ALA A 327 -48.63 10.43 -73.31
CA ALA A 327 -49.16 9.21 -73.92
C ALA A 327 -48.16 8.42 -74.79
N ASP A 328 -46.84 8.61 -74.57
CA ASP A 328 -45.79 7.82 -75.22
C ASP A 328 -45.47 6.56 -74.40
N PHE A 329 -46.41 5.61 -74.43
CA PHE A 329 -46.33 4.39 -73.62
C PHE A 329 -45.18 3.46 -74.03
N THR A 330 -44.78 3.46 -75.30
CA THR A 330 -43.66 2.64 -75.79
C THR A 330 -42.35 3.08 -75.13
N ARG A 331 -42.07 4.39 -75.10
CA ARG A 331 -40.87 4.91 -74.43
C ARG A 331 -40.97 4.81 -72.91
N ALA A 332 -42.15 5.03 -72.34
CA ALA A 332 -42.35 4.86 -70.89
C ALA A 332 -42.06 3.42 -70.42
N LEU A 333 -42.49 2.41 -71.17
CA LEU A 333 -42.19 1.00 -70.89
C LEU A 333 -40.69 0.69 -71.01
N SER A 334 -40.01 1.26 -72.01
CA SER A 334 -38.56 1.08 -72.15
C SER A 334 -37.77 1.68 -70.97
N GLN A 335 -38.17 2.87 -70.50
CA GLN A 335 -37.56 3.52 -69.32
C GLN A 335 -37.83 2.72 -68.04
N ALA A 336 -39.03 2.16 -67.88
CA ALA A 336 -39.38 1.30 -66.76
C ALA A 336 -38.54 0.02 -66.71
N ASN A 337 -38.30 -0.60 -67.87
CA ASN A 337 -37.44 -1.79 -67.95
C ASN A 337 -36.00 -1.47 -67.55
N ASN A 338 -35.47 -0.29 -67.91
CA ASN A 338 -34.14 0.13 -67.49
C ASN A 338 -34.02 0.32 -65.97
N LEU A 339 -35.11 0.74 -65.30
CA LEU A 339 -35.17 0.87 -63.85
C LEU A 339 -35.19 -0.47 -63.10
N LEU A 340 -35.65 -1.54 -63.74
CA LEU A 340 -35.80 -2.88 -63.14
C LEU A 340 -34.57 -3.78 -63.32
N VAL A 341 -33.54 -3.33 -64.04
CA VAL A 341 -32.30 -4.08 -64.32
C VAL A 341 -31.16 -3.73 -63.34
N VAL A 342 -31.44 -2.94 -62.31
CA VAL A 342 -30.53 -2.69 -61.17
C VAL A 342 -30.53 -3.89 -60.22
#